data_AF-A0A444JBK7-F1
#
_entry.id   AF-A0A444JBK7-F1
#
_cell.length_a   1.000
_cell.length_b   1.000
_cell.length_c   1.000
_cell.angle_alpha   90.00
_cell.angle_beta   90.00
_cell.angle_gamma   90.00
#
_symmetry.space_group_name_H-M   'P 1'
#
loop_
_entity.id
_entity.type
_entity.pdbx_description
1 polymer ?
#
loop_
_entity_poly.entity_id
_entity_poly.type
_entity_poly.pdbx_seq_one_letter_code
_entity_poly.pdbx_strand_id
1 'polypeptide(L)'
;AAAGHRVHIFERQPVIAALLADGLARAAAHPETAEISRRIRLTVGDAVPALEVMQETGAGEKGEDCEGGEGVDVVYLDPMFPERRKSALVKKELQLLQLLAHLDSSPEKLLESALEAATRRVVVKRPMKAPFLTDLSPSHSLSGKTVRFDVYLGCLLSRNKEYSG
;
A
#
# COMPACT_ATOMS: atom_id res chain seq x y z
N ALA A 1 8.55 -5.18 -7.34
CA ALA A 1 9.97 -5.57 -7.18
C ALA A 1 10.37 -6.70 -8.13
N ALA A 2 9.85 -7.93 -7.96
CA ALA A 2 10.21 -9.06 -8.83
C ALA A 2 9.84 -8.81 -10.31
N ALA A 3 8.67 -8.21 -10.54
CA ALA A 3 8.21 -7.77 -11.87
C ALA A 3 8.88 -6.48 -12.40
N GLY A 4 10.02 -6.06 -11.84
CA GLY A 4 10.80 -4.91 -12.33
C GLY A 4 10.47 -3.54 -11.73
N HIS A 5 9.35 -3.37 -11.02
CA HIS A 5 9.00 -2.08 -10.39
C HIS A 5 9.81 -1.77 -9.13
N ARG A 6 10.16 -0.48 -8.95
CA ARG A 6 10.61 0.07 -7.66
C ARG A 6 9.46 0.06 -6.67
N VAL A 7 9.72 -0.33 -5.44
CA VAL A 7 8.74 -0.47 -4.37
C VAL A 7 9.27 0.20 -3.12
N HIS A 8 8.48 1.10 -2.55
CA HIS A 8 8.73 1.67 -1.23
C HIS A 8 7.70 1.10 -0.27
N ILE A 9 8.16 0.35 0.73
CA ILE A 9 7.36 -0.28 1.77
C ILE A 9 7.40 0.61 3.00
N PHE A 10 6.23 0.86 3.59
CA PHE A 10 6.06 1.48 4.89
C PHE A 10 5.49 0.44 5.85
N GLU A 11 6.18 0.22 6.97
CA GLU A 11 5.74 -0.67 8.03
C GLU A 11 5.90 0.03 9.38
N ARG A 12 4.78 0.25 10.07
CA ARG A 12 4.74 0.96 11.34
C ARG A 12 4.99 0.06 12.54
N GLN A 13 4.72 -1.24 12.40
CA GLN A 13 4.92 -2.20 13.47
C GLN A 13 6.42 -2.55 13.55
N PRO A 14 7.12 -2.18 14.64
CA PRO A 14 8.59 -2.23 14.67
C PRO A 14 9.16 -3.66 14.59
N VAL A 15 8.45 -4.66 15.11
CA VAL A 15 8.87 -6.08 15.07
C VAL A 15 8.78 -6.64 13.65
N ILE A 16 7.68 -6.40 12.94
CA ILE A 16 7.44 -6.79 11.55
C ILE A 16 8.43 -6.03 10.65
N ALA A 17 8.64 -4.74 10.90
CA ALA A 17 9.65 -3.96 10.20
C ALA A 17 11.06 -4.54 10.37
N ALA A 18 11.44 -4.95 11.59
CA ALA A 18 12.73 -5.59 11.84
C ALA A 18 12.86 -6.95 11.13
N LEU A 19 11.81 -7.78 11.17
CA LEU A 19 11.76 -9.05 10.45
C LEU A 19 11.88 -8.85 8.93
N LEU A 20 11.21 -7.83 8.40
CA LEU A 20 11.28 -7.48 6.99
C LEU A 20 12.66 -6.95 6.60
N ALA A 21 13.26 -6.09 7.43
CA ALA A 21 14.60 -5.57 7.22
C ALA A 21 15.65 -6.70 7.17
N ASP A 22 15.58 -7.66 8.10
CA ASP A 22 16.44 -8.85 8.09
C ASP A 22 16.24 -9.68 6.81
N GLY A 23 14.99 -9.93 6.42
CA GLY A 23 14.67 -10.65 5.18
C GLY A 23 15.23 -9.96 3.93
N LEU A 24 15.13 -8.63 3.86
CA LEU A 24 15.69 -7.83 2.76
C LEU A 24 17.23 -7.86 2.76
N ALA A 25 17.88 -7.83 3.93
CA ALA A 25 19.33 -7.94 4.03
C ALA A 25 19.83 -9.29 3.49
N ARG A 26 19.17 -10.40 3.87
CA ARG A 26 19.48 -11.73 3.34
C ARG A 26 19.19 -11.85 1.85
N ALA A 27 18.10 -11.25 1.36
CA ALA A 27 17.78 -11.22 -0.06
C ALA A 27 18.83 -10.42 -0.87
N ALA A 28 19.31 -9.29 -0.33
CA ALA A 28 20.36 -8.51 -0.97
C ALA A 28 21.70 -9.27 -1.08
N ALA A 29 21.97 -10.19 -0.16
CA ALA A 29 23.18 -11.01 -0.15
C ALA A 29 23.11 -12.26 -1.05
N HIS A 30 21.92 -12.64 -1.54
CA HIS A 30 21.73 -13.85 -2.35
C HIS A 30 21.68 -13.52 -3.85
N PRO A 31 22.48 -14.20 -4.71
CA PRO A 31 22.59 -13.85 -6.14
C PRO A 31 21.25 -13.77 -6.89
N GLU A 32 20.34 -14.71 -6.64
CA GLU A 32 19.05 -14.78 -7.35
C GLU A 32 18.05 -13.68 -6.95
N THR A 33 18.21 -13.09 -5.76
CA THR A 33 17.24 -12.13 -5.21
C THR A 33 17.82 -10.74 -5.00
N ALA A 34 19.14 -10.57 -5.15
CA ALA A 34 19.83 -9.29 -4.98
C ALA A 34 19.24 -8.17 -5.85
N GLU A 35 19.05 -8.41 -7.15
CA GLU A 35 18.49 -7.40 -8.06
C GLU A 35 17.03 -7.04 -7.74
N ILE A 36 16.27 -8.00 -7.24
CA ILE A 36 14.89 -7.77 -6.80
C ILE A 36 14.89 -6.91 -5.53
N SER A 37 15.77 -7.24 -4.58
CA SER A 37 15.89 -6.53 -3.30
C SER A 37 16.34 -5.08 -3.48
N ARG A 38 17.23 -4.80 -4.43
CA ARG A 38 17.66 -3.42 -4.76
C ARG A 38 16.51 -2.50 -5.19
N ARG A 39 15.42 -3.07 -5.71
CA ARG A 39 14.21 -2.33 -6.07
C ARG A 39 13.28 -2.07 -4.87
N ILE A 40 13.59 -2.58 -3.69
CA ILE A 40 12.77 -2.44 -2.48
C ILE A 40 13.45 -1.50 -1.50
N ARG A 41 12.75 -0.44 -1.11
CA ARG A 41 13.11 0.43 0.01
C ARG A 41 12.13 0.21 1.16
N LEU A 42 12.63 0.04 2.37
CA LEU A 42 11.81 -0.05 3.59
C LEU A 42 11.95 1.23 4.40
N THR A 43 10.83 1.81 4.82
CA THR A 43 10.76 2.85 5.85
C THR A 43 9.95 2.33 7.03
N VAL A 44 10.52 2.43 8.23
CA VAL A 44 9.83 2.10 9.47
C VAL A 44 9.02 3.31 9.91
N GLY A 45 7.71 3.17 9.99
CA GLY A 45 6.80 4.26 10.34
C GLY A 45 5.44 4.16 9.65
N ASP A 46 4.54 5.05 10.04
CA ASP A 46 3.24 5.21 9.38
C ASP A 46 3.43 5.73 7.94
N ALA A 47 2.64 5.19 7.01
CA ALA A 47 2.64 5.61 5.62
C ALA A 47 1.96 6.98 5.44
N VAL A 48 0.98 7.34 6.28
CA VAL A 48 0.17 8.55 6.11
C VAL A 48 1.02 9.82 6.03
N PRO A 49 1.95 10.10 6.98
CA PRO A 49 2.78 11.32 6.89
C PRO A 49 3.64 11.38 5.62
N ALA A 50 4.11 10.22 5.13
CA ALA A 50 4.90 10.17 3.92
C ALA A 50 4.06 10.41 2.66
N LEU A 51 2.82 9.89 2.63
CA LEU A 51 1.87 10.13 1.55
C LEU A 51 1.44 11.60 1.49
N GLU A 52 1.21 12.25 2.64
CA GLU A 52 0.90 13.68 2.74
C GLU A 52 2.04 14.55 2.19
N VAL A 53 3.29 14.26 2.56
CA VAL A 53 4.45 14.98 2.00
C VAL A 53 4.56 14.80 0.48
N MET A 54 4.32 13.59 -0.04
CA MET A 54 4.35 13.31 -1.48
C MET A 54 3.28 14.07 -2.27
N GLN A 55 2.14 14.39 -1.63
CA GLN A 55 1.10 15.23 -2.19
C GLN A 55 1.51 16.71 -2.24
N GLU A 56 2.16 17.21 -1.18
CA GLU A 56 2.61 18.61 -1.08
C GLU A 56 3.75 18.94 -2.06
N THR A 57 4.66 17.98 -2.35
CA THR A 57 5.81 18.21 -3.23
C THR A 57 5.48 18.21 -4.73
N GLY A 58 4.19 18.20 -5.12
CA GLY A 58 3.78 18.52 -6.49
C GLY A 58 4.17 17.48 -7.54
N ALA A 59 4.22 16.19 -7.18
CA ALA A 59 4.39 15.07 -8.10
C ALA A 59 3.30 14.93 -9.20
N GLY A 60 2.36 15.88 -9.27
CA GLY A 60 1.27 15.96 -10.23
C GLY A 60 1.46 16.99 -11.36
N GLU A 61 2.49 17.84 -11.34
CA GLU A 61 2.77 18.70 -12.49
C GLU A 61 3.56 17.90 -13.55
N LYS A 62 2.82 17.41 -14.56
CA LYS A 62 3.42 16.93 -15.81
C LYS A 62 4.07 18.10 -16.54
N GLY A 63 5.35 18.36 -16.26
CA GLY A 63 6.22 19.04 -17.21
C GLY A 63 6.48 18.08 -18.38
N GLU A 64 6.15 18.51 -19.60
CA GLU A 64 6.24 17.71 -20.82
C GLU A 64 7.68 17.30 -21.21
N ASP A 65 8.70 17.78 -20.48
CA ASP A 65 10.12 17.64 -20.85
C ASP A 65 11.01 17.00 -19.77
N CYS A 66 10.45 16.41 -18.71
CA CYS A 66 11.24 15.84 -17.61
C CYS A 66 11.10 14.31 -17.51
N GLU A 67 12.07 13.55 -18.06
CA GLU A 67 12.27 12.12 -17.78
C GLU A 67 12.68 11.93 -16.30
N GLY A 68 11.74 12.00 -15.37
CA GLY A 68 12.05 11.75 -13.96
C GLY A 68 11.13 12.36 -12.91
N GLY A 69 9.85 12.61 -13.21
CA GLY A 69 8.89 13.06 -12.20
C GLY A 69 8.81 12.07 -11.03
N GLU A 70 9.12 12.52 -9.81
CA GLU A 70 9.17 11.74 -8.56
C GLU A 70 7.75 11.46 -7.99
N GLY A 71 6.84 10.99 -8.82
CA GLY A 71 5.47 10.65 -8.40
C GLY A 71 5.27 9.17 -8.07
N VAL A 72 4.36 8.90 -7.14
CA VAL A 72 3.93 7.54 -6.83
C VAL A 72 2.84 7.14 -7.83
N ASP A 73 3.20 6.31 -8.82
CA ASP A 73 2.24 5.79 -9.81
C ASP A 73 1.08 5.04 -9.15
N VAL A 74 1.42 4.17 -8.20
CA VAL A 74 0.49 3.23 -7.58
C VAL A 74 0.75 3.13 -6.09
N VAL A 75 -0.30 3.34 -5.29
CA VAL A 75 -0.28 3.00 -3.87
C VAL A 75 -0.99 1.65 -3.68
N TYR A 76 -0.34 0.73 -2.97
CA TYR A 76 -0.90 -0.59 -2.67
C TYR A 76 -1.13 -0.72 -1.16
N LEU A 77 -2.37 -1.02 -0.77
CA LEU A 77 -2.80 -1.17 0.61
C LEU A 77 -3.21 -2.62 0.87
N ASP A 78 -2.55 -3.27 1.83
CA ASP A 78 -2.91 -4.61 2.34
C ASP A 78 -3.08 -4.54 3.86
N PRO A 79 -4.13 -3.86 4.35
CA PRO A 79 -4.37 -3.79 5.77
C PRO A 79 -4.60 -5.20 6.32
N MET A 80 -3.90 -5.55 7.39
CA MET A 80 -4.15 -6.83 8.06
C MET A 80 -5.58 -6.85 8.61
N PHE A 81 -6.33 -7.87 8.21
CA PHE A 81 -7.73 -8.03 8.57
C PHE A 81 -7.88 -8.66 9.95
N PRO A 82 -8.87 -8.21 10.76
CA PRO A 82 -9.23 -8.94 11.96
C PRO A 82 -9.72 -10.34 11.60
N GLU A 83 -9.50 -11.29 12.51
CA GLU A 83 -9.77 -12.71 12.28
C GLU A 83 -11.21 -13.00 11.82
N ARG A 84 -11.34 -13.94 10.89
CA ARG A 84 -12.63 -14.59 10.64
C ARG A 84 -12.92 -15.55 11.79
N ARG A 85 -14.17 -15.53 12.29
CA ARG A 85 -14.73 -16.47 13.30
C ARG A 85 -14.78 -17.96 12.89
N LYS A 86 -14.03 -18.44 11.89
CA LYS A 86 -14.03 -19.86 11.50
C LYS A 86 -12.72 -20.54 11.90
N SER A 87 -12.86 -21.49 12.82
CA SER A 87 -11.89 -22.27 13.58
C SER A 87 -11.09 -23.30 12.77
N ALA A 88 -10.48 -22.90 11.65
CA ALA A 88 -9.36 -23.66 11.13
C ALA A 88 -8.10 -23.03 11.71
N LEU A 89 -7.25 -23.81 12.40
CA LEU A 89 -5.97 -23.32 12.95
C LEU A 89 -5.19 -22.66 11.81
N VAL A 90 -5.23 -21.34 11.75
CA VAL A 90 -4.27 -20.57 10.97
C VAL A 90 -2.89 -20.99 11.46
N LYS A 91 -1.93 -21.17 10.54
CA LYS A 91 -0.56 -21.52 10.93
C LYS A 91 -0.10 -20.55 12.02
N LYS A 92 0.57 -21.05 13.07
CA LYS A 92 0.97 -20.26 14.25
C LYS A 92 1.69 -18.95 13.89
N GLU A 93 2.47 -18.96 12.80
CA GLU A 93 3.15 -17.79 12.24
C GLU A 93 2.18 -16.65 11.89
N LEU A 94 1.05 -16.97 11.25
CA LEU A 94 0.04 -15.98 10.86
C LEU A 94 -0.71 -15.43 12.08
N GLN A 95 -0.93 -16.27 13.09
CA GLN A 95 -1.54 -15.82 14.37
C GLN A 95 -0.62 -14.83 15.10
N LEU A 96 0.69 -15.09 15.10
CA LEU A 96 1.67 -14.18 15.70
C LEU A 96 1.71 -12.84 14.94
N LEU A 97 1.72 -12.87 13.61
CA LEU A 97 1.68 -11.65 12.81
C LEU A 97 0.40 -10.85 13.08
N GLN A 98 -0.75 -11.51 13.15
CA GLN A 98 -2.01 -10.87 13.51
C GLN A 98 -1.94 -10.24 14.90
N LEU A 99 -1.41 -10.92 15.91
CA LEU A 99 -1.28 -10.34 17.25
C LEU A 99 -0.44 -9.06 17.23
N LEU A 100 0.67 -9.06 16.50
CA LEU A 100 1.56 -7.91 16.37
C LEU A 100 0.96 -6.76 15.55
N ALA A 101 0.06 -7.07 14.62
CA ALA A 101 -0.58 -6.15 13.67
C ALA A 101 -1.51 -5.10 14.28
N HIS A 102 -2.06 -5.37 15.46
CA HIS A 102 -3.13 -4.58 16.07
C HIS A 102 -2.57 -3.24 16.55
N LEU A 103 -2.54 -2.27 15.65
CA LEU A 103 -2.22 -0.88 15.93
C LEU A 103 -3.38 -0.02 15.42
N ASP A 104 -3.67 1.05 16.15
CA ASP A 104 -4.67 2.04 15.78
C ASP A 104 -4.27 2.69 14.44
N SER A 105 -4.84 2.23 13.34
CA SER A 105 -4.87 2.97 12.07
C SER A 105 -6.30 3.31 11.78
N SER A 106 -6.58 4.55 11.42
CA SER A 106 -7.81 4.89 10.69
C SER A 106 -7.63 4.40 9.24
N PRO A 107 -8.40 3.39 8.80
CA PRO A 107 -8.36 2.95 7.41
C PRO A 107 -8.83 4.04 6.44
N GLU A 108 -9.67 4.96 6.92
CA GLU A 108 -10.19 6.11 6.19
C GLU A 108 -9.06 7.08 5.82
N LYS A 109 -8.32 7.55 6.83
CA LYS A 109 -7.19 8.47 6.64
C LYS A 109 -6.12 7.88 5.72
N LEU A 110 -5.85 6.58 5.86
CA LEU A 110 -4.89 5.88 4.99
C LEU A 110 -5.35 5.86 3.52
N LEU A 111 -6.63 5.55 3.27
CA LEU A 111 -7.15 5.53 1.91
C LEU A 111 -7.19 6.94 1.30
N GLU A 112 -7.60 7.94 2.06
CA GLU A 112 -7.63 9.34 1.62
C GLU A 112 -6.24 9.83 1.20
N SER A 113 -5.24 9.72 2.08
CA SER A 113 -3.86 10.12 1.77
C SER A 113 -3.28 9.32 0.59
N ALA A 114 -3.65 8.04 0.46
CA ALA A 114 -3.24 7.22 -0.69
C ALA A 114 -3.85 7.72 -2.01
N LEU A 115 -5.12 8.12 -2.01
CA LEU A 115 -5.83 8.63 -3.19
C LEU A 115 -5.29 9.99 -3.63
N GLU A 116 -4.87 10.82 -2.69
CA GLU A 116 -4.29 12.13 -2.95
C GLU A 116 -2.84 12.03 -3.45
N ALA A 117 -2.06 11.07 -2.96
CA ALA A 117 -0.66 10.87 -3.36
C ALA A 117 -0.49 10.10 -4.68
N ALA A 118 -1.40 9.17 -5.01
CA ALA A 118 -1.25 8.29 -6.17
C ALA A 118 -1.61 8.97 -7.49
N THR A 119 -0.69 8.99 -8.46
CA THR A 119 -0.93 9.65 -9.76
C THR A 119 -1.80 8.84 -10.72
N ARG A 120 -1.87 7.51 -10.54
CA ARG A 120 -2.67 6.63 -11.41
C ARG A 120 -3.75 5.87 -10.66
N ARG A 121 -3.38 5.12 -9.61
CA ARG A 121 -4.33 4.24 -8.92
C ARG A 121 -3.92 3.88 -7.50
N VAL A 122 -4.92 3.66 -6.67
CA VAL A 122 -4.79 2.99 -5.37
C VAL A 122 -5.38 1.60 -5.49
N VAL A 123 -4.67 0.59 -5.01
CA VAL A 123 -5.09 -0.80 -5.04
C VAL A 123 -5.20 -1.31 -3.61
N VAL A 124 -6.38 -1.75 -3.21
CA VAL A 124 -6.63 -2.30 -1.88
C VAL A 124 -6.90 -3.79 -1.96
N LYS A 125 -6.07 -4.59 -1.29
CA LYS A 125 -6.31 -6.03 -1.18
C LYS A 125 -7.37 -6.31 -0.12
N ARG A 126 -8.40 -7.09 -0.47
CA ARG A 126 -9.51 -7.45 0.41
C ARG A 126 -9.84 -8.95 0.32
N PRO A 127 -10.28 -9.61 1.41
CA PRO A 127 -10.95 -10.90 1.31
C PRO A 127 -12.22 -10.78 0.45
N MET A 128 -12.56 -11.81 -0.33
CA MET A 128 -13.69 -11.77 -1.28
C MET A 128 -15.02 -11.27 -0.70
N LYS A 129 -15.31 -11.62 0.56
CA LYS A 129 -16.57 -11.30 1.26
C LYS A 129 -16.45 -10.13 2.25
N ALA A 130 -15.30 -9.48 2.33
CA ALA A 130 -15.15 -8.31 3.19
C ALA A 130 -15.88 -7.11 2.58
N PRO A 131 -16.39 -6.16 3.40
CA PRO A 131 -16.80 -4.85 2.90
C PRO A 131 -15.63 -4.13 2.23
N PHE A 132 -15.89 -3.00 1.58
CA PHE A 132 -14.82 -2.10 1.13
C PHE A 132 -14.01 -1.56 2.32
N LEU A 133 -12.85 -0.95 2.04
CA LEU A 133 -11.98 -0.42 3.10
C LEU A 133 -12.67 0.71 3.87
N THR A 134 -13.39 1.55 3.14
CA THR A 134 -14.23 2.65 3.63
C THR A 134 -15.57 2.60 2.89
N ASP A 135 -16.46 3.56 3.12
CA ASP A 135 -17.72 3.69 2.37
C ASP A 135 -17.52 4.11 0.90
N LEU A 136 -16.29 4.48 0.51
CA LEU A 136 -15.96 4.81 -0.86
C LEU A 136 -15.89 3.55 -1.74
N SER A 137 -16.74 3.53 -2.77
CA SER A 137 -16.74 2.44 -3.75
C SER A 137 -15.54 2.52 -4.71
N PRO A 138 -14.85 1.40 -4.99
CA PRO A 138 -13.77 1.38 -5.98
C PRO A 138 -14.32 1.59 -7.39
N SER A 139 -13.47 2.08 -8.30
CA SER A 139 -13.81 2.21 -9.72
C SER A 139 -14.09 0.85 -10.36
N HIS A 140 -13.33 -0.17 -9.97
CA HIS A 140 -13.59 -1.58 -10.29
C HIS A 140 -12.86 -2.50 -9.32
N SER A 141 -13.23 -3.78 -9.30
CA SER A 141 -12.57 -4.80 -8.48
C SER A 141 -12.12 -5.98 -9.32
N LEU A 142 -10.88 -6.44 -9.11
CA LEU A 142 -10.34 -7.66 -9.71
C LEU A 142 -10.51 -8.82 -8.72
N SER A 143 -11.42 -9.76 -9.04
CA SER A 143 -11.77 -10.86 -8.14
C SER A 143 -10.99 -12.13 -8.44
N GLY A 144 -10.38 -12.71 -7.41
CA GLY A 144 -9.81 -14.05 -7.42
C GLY A 144 -10.72 -15.05 -6.69
N LYS A 145 -10.16 -16.20 -6.29
CA LYS A 145 -10.91 -17.24 -5.55
C LYS A 145 -11.16 -16.88 -4.09
N THR A 146 -10.17 -16.28 -3.43
CA THR A 146 -10.20 -16.02 -1.96
C THR A 146 -9.98 -14.54 -1.62
N VAL A 147 -9.34 -13.80 -2.52
CA VAL A 147 -8.98 -12.39 -2.40
C VAL A 147 -9.51 -11.65 -3.62
N ARG A 148 -9.89 -10.38 -3.43
CA ARG A 148 -10.11 -9.40 -4.50
C ARG A 148 -9.20 -8.19 -4.30
N PHE A 149 -8.97 -7.46 -5.38
CA PHE A 149 -8.26 -6.19 -5.39
C PHE A 149 -9.24 -5.09 -5.81
N ASP A 150 -9.56 -4.20 -4.88
CA ASP A 150 -10.41 -3.04 -5.11
C ASP A 150 -9.52 -1.91 -5.66
N VAL A 151 -9.83 -1.40 -6.86
CA VAL A 151 -9.00 -0.44 -7.59
C VAL A 151 -9.71 0.91 -7.67
N TYR A 152 -9.05 1.93 -7.16
CA TYR A 152 -9.47 3.33 -7.19
C TYR A 152 -8.57 4.12 -8.16
N LEU A 153 -9.13 4.96 -9.01
CA LEU A 153 -8.36 5.78 -9.95
C LEU A 153 -7.99 7.13 -9.33
N GLY A 154 -6.69 7.46 -9.33
CA GLY A 154 -6.08 8.63 -8.65
C GLY A 154 -6.36 9.99 -9.30
N CYS A 155 -7.52 10.19 -9.93
CA CYS A 155 -7.88 11.43 -10.63
C CYS A 155 -9.32 11.90 -10.33
N LEU A 156 -9.99 11.32 -9.32
CA LEU A 156 -11.37 11.68 -9.00
C LEU A 156 -11.51 12.80 -7.94
N LEU A 157 -10.44 13.16 -7.22
CA LEU A 157 -10.51 14.19 -6.18
C LEU A 157 -10.08 15.59 -6.65
N SER A 158 -9.13 15.68 -7.59
CA SER A 158 -8.65 16.96 -8.12
C SER A 158 -9.69 17.68 -8.99
N ARG A 159 -10.61 16.94 -9.65
CA ARG A 159 -11.66 17.53 -10.51
C ARG A 159 -12.90 18.02 -9.76
N ASN A 160 -13.08 17.64 -8.49
CA ASN A 160 -14.26 18.04 -7.71
C ASN A 160 -14.05 19.33 -6.90
N LYS A 161 -12.81 19.79 -6.69
CA LYS A 161 -12.53 21.09 -6.06
C LYS A 161 -12.76 22.29 -7.00
N GLU A 162 -12.76 22.08 -8.32
CA GLU A 162 -12.98 23.15 -9.32
C GLU A 162 -14.46 23.50 -9.58
N TYR A 163 -15.42 22.75 -9.02
CA TYR A 163 -16.86 22.98 -9.25
C TYR A 163 -17.65 23.39 -7.98
N SER A 164 -16.98 23.88 -6.94
CA SER A 164 -17.63 24.37 -5.71
C SER A 164 -17.22 25.81 -5.33
N GLY A 165 -16.78 26.60 -6.32
CA GLY A 165 -16.55 28.05 -6.19
C GLY A 165 -17.63 28.86 -6.88
#